data_AF-A0A7Z8KPZ2-F1
#
_entry.id   AF-A0A7Z8KPZ2-F1
#
_cell.length_a   1.000
_cell.length_b   1.000
_cell.length_c   1.000
_cell.angle_alpha   90.00
_cell.angle_beta   90.00
_cell.angle_gamma   90.00
#
_symmetry.space_group_name_H-M   'P 1'
#
loop_
_entity.id
_entity.type
_entity.pdbx_description
1 polymer ?
#
loop_
_entity_poly.entity_id
_entity_poly.type
_entity_poly.pdbx_seq_one_letter_code
_entity_poly.pdbx_strand_id
1 'polypeptide(L)'
;MDKEVSPSIKVSKNGPYIAKDIKTLRNSKGVLIETKPIMTLCRCGGSAKMPFCDGTHAKIGFSGEKEEDRVPDKMETFVGKHITIHRNRGMCSHVGYCVRNLPSVFRKGKDPWADPDAADPEEIAALIRTCPSGALSYTINGELHKDYSQDQEINIQKDGPYNVTGIKLEDPDGSVPETQDHYSLCRCGASRNKPFCDGSHSDVEFKDEKN
;
A
#
# COMPACT_ATOMS: atom_id res chain seq x y z
N MET A 1 24.82 -6.38 -24.12
CA MET A 1 23.36 -6.25 -23.95
C MET A 1 23.13 -6.13 -22.46
N ASP A 2 23.13 -4.90 -21.95
CA ASP A 2 22.77 -4.67 -20.55
C ASP A 2 21.33 -5.13 -20.38
N LYS A 3 21.12 -6.15 -19.55
CA LYS A 3 19.76 -6.53 -19.15
C LYS A 3 19.18 -5.30 -18.47
N GLU A 4 18.11 -4.76 -19.03
CA GLU A 4 17.35 -3.68 -18.42
C GLU A 4 16.94 -4.15 -17.02
N VAL A 5 17.55 -3.58 -15.98
CA VAL A 5 17.33 -4.01 -14.60
C VAL A 5 16.05 -3.35 -14.13
N SER A 6 14.99 -4.14 -13.99
CA SER A 6 13.68 -3.67 -13.53
C SER A 6 13.70 -3.47 -12.01
N PRO A 7 13.17 -2.34 -11.48
CA PRO A 7 13.14 -2.12 -10.05
C PRO A 7 12.27 -3.17 -9.35
N SER A 8 12.71 -3.59 -8.16
CA SER A 8 12.02 -4.61 -7.38
C SER A 8 12.16 -4.38 -5.89
N ILE A 9 11.17 -4.85 -5.14
CA ILE A 9 11.19 -4.92 -3.69
C ILE A 9 11.05 -6.38 -3.29
N LYS A 10 12.08 -6.93 -2.65
CA LYS A 10 12.03 -8.27 -2.07
C LYS A 10 11.74 -8.19 -0.57
N VAL A 11 10.79 -9.00 -0.09
CA VAL A 11 10.53 -9.17 1.35
C VAL A 11 11.56 -10.14 1.92
N SER A 12 12.30 -9.71 2.95
CA SER A 12 13.15 -10.59 3.75
C SER A 12 12.35 -11.17 4.91
N LYS A 13 12.40 -12.50 5.09
CA LYS A 13 11.76 -13.18 6.22
C LYS A 13 12.23 -12.57 7.55
N ASN A 14 11.28 -12.13 8.37
CA ASN A 14 11.55 -11.43 9.65
C ASN A 14 12.54 -10.26 9.55
N GLY A 15 12.68 -9.69 8.35
CA GLY A 15 13.71 -8.71 8.03
C GLY A 15 13.17 -7.52 7.25
N PRO A 16 14.07 -6.68 6.72
CA PRO A 16 13.71 -5.48 5.96
C PRO A 16 13.15 -5.81 4.57
N TYR A 17 12.70 -4.77 3.88
CA TYR A 17 12.54 -4.84 2.44
C TYR A 17 13.90 -4.63 1.77
N ILE A 18 14.25 -5.45 0.79
CA ILE A 18 15.44 -5.28 -0.04
C ILE A 18 14.97 -4.63 -1.34
N ALA A 19 15.24 -3.34 -1.49
CA ALA A 19 14.85 -2.56 -2.66
C ALA A 19 16.02 -2.45 -3.63
N LYS A 20 15.78 -2.78 -4.90
CA LYS A 20 16.78 -2.78 -5.98
C LYS A 20 16.39 -1.81 -7.08
N ASP A 21 17.37 -1.07 -7.56
CA ASP A 21 17.29 -0.19 -8.73
C ASP A 21 16.13 0.84 -8.65
N ILE A 22 15.79 1.25 -7.42
CA ILE A 22 14.78 2.28 -7.18
C ILE A 22 15.35 3.64 -7.59
N LYS A 23 14.71 4.27 -8.59
CA LYS A 23 15.09 5.59 -9.09
C LYS A 23 14.52 6.73 -8.26
N THR A 24 13.31 6.56 -7.73
CA THR A 24 12.58 7.59 -7.00
C THR A 24 12.17 7.10 -5.62
N LEU A 25 12.77 7.69 -4.58
CA LEU A 25 12.37 7.54 -3.19
C LEU A 25 12.13 8.94 -2.61
N ARG A 26 10.94 9.20 -2.05
CA ARG A 26 10.56 10.50 -1.47
C ARG A 26 10.13 10.36 -0.03
N ASN A 27 10.45 11.36 0.79
CA ASN A 27 9.88 11.49 2.12
C ASN A 27 8.48 12.14 2.08
N SER A 28 7.84 12.29 3.24
CA SER A 28 6.48 12.85 3.34
C SER A 28 6.38 14.33 2.98
N LYS A 29 7.52 15.03 2.91
CA LYS A 29 7.64 16.43 2.47
C LYS A 29 7.91 16.55 0.96
N GLY A 30 7.94 15.43 0.23
CA GLY A 30 8.22 15.38 -1.21
C GLY A 30 9.71 15.47 -1.57
N VAL A 31 10.60 15.51 -0.58
CA VAL A 31 12.05 15.60 -0.78
C VAL A 31 12.58 14.25 -1.24
N LEU A 32 13.39 14.26 -2.30
CA LEU A 32 14.08 13.08 -2.80
C LEU A 32 15.13 12.61 -1.78
N ILE A 33 15.14 11.31 -1.51
CA ILE A 33 16.16 10.64 -0.71
C ILE A 33 17.13 9.95 -1.66
N GLU A 34 18.43 10.05 -1.39
CA GLU A 34 19.47 9.38 -2.15
C GLU A 34 19.24 7.86 -2.17
N THR A 35 19.22 7.26 -3.37
CA THR A 35 19.07 5.82 -3.56
C THR A 35 20.41 5.17 -3.90
N LYS A 36 20.51 3.87 -3.63
CA LYS A 36 21.64 3.02 -4.02
C LYS A 36 21.12 1.89 -4.91
N PRO A 37 21.95 1.25 -5.75
CA PRO A 37 21.52 0.11 -6.58
C PRO A 37 20.83 -0.98 -5.77
N ILE A 38 21.29 -1.20 -4.52
CA ILE A 38 20.61 -2.02 -3.53
C ILE A 38 20.58 -1.26 -2.22
N MET A 39 19.40 -1.16 -1.62
CA MET A 39 19.20 -0.60 -0.28
C MET A 39 18.22 -1.46 0.52
N THR A 40 18.23 -1.30 1.85
CA THR A 40 17.29 -2.00 2.73
C THR A 40 16.40 -1.00 3.46
N LEU A 41 15.08 -1.17 3.35
CA LEU A 41 14.09 -0.32 4.00
C LEU A 41 13.54 -0.98 5.26
N CYS A 42 13.37 -0.20 6.31
CA CYS A 42 12.89 -0.68 7.61
C CYS A 42 11.44 -1.19 7.50
N ARG A 43 11.22 -2.45 7.90
CA ARG A 43 9.88 -3.04 8.00
C ARG A 43 9.37 -3.15 9.45
N CYS A 44 10.30 -3.09 10.42
CA CYS A 44 10.03 -3.41 11.82
C CYS A 44 9.64 -2.20 12.70
N GLY A 45 9.63 -0.98 12.15
CA GLY A 45 9.37 0.26 12.90
C GLY A 45 10.50 0.74 13.82
N GLY A 46 11.44 -0.12 14.20
CA GLY A 46 12.44 0.20 15.24
C GLY A 46 13.77 0.80 14.79
N SER A 47 13.98 1.08 13.50
CA SER A 47 15.29 1.57 13.02
C SER A 47 15.60 3.00 13.49
N ALA A 48 16.82 3.24 13.98
CA ALA A 48 17.30 4.60 14.29
C ALA A 48 17.70 5.38 13.01
N LYS A 49 17.86 4.67 11.88
CA LYS A 49 18.25 5.18 10.57
C LYS A 49 17.09 5.21 9.57
N MET A 50 15.85 5.31 10.05
CA MET A 50 14.67 5.38 9.18
C MET A 50 14.87 6.42 8.06
N PRO A 51 14.51 6.07 6.81
CA PRO A 51 13.71 4.91 6.41
C PRO A 51 14.51 3.61 6.21
N PHE A 52 15.83 3.64 6.39
CA PHE A 52 16.70 2.49 6.12
C PHE A 52 16.73 1.51 7.29
N CYS A 53 17.02 0.24 6.99
CA CYS A 53 17.25 -0.77 8.01
C CYS A 53 18.65 -0.61 8.64
N ASP A 54 18.72 -0.77 9.96
CA ASP A 54 19.97 -0.75 10.74
C ASP A 54 20.22 -2.06 11.52
N GLY A 55 19.44 -3.11 11.22
CA GLY A 55 19.52 -4.41 11.88
C GLY A 55 18.67 -4.54 13.15
N THR A 56 17.94 -3.50 13.57
CA THR A 56 17.14 -3.55 14.82
C THR A 56 16.12 -4.68 14.85
N HIS A 57 15.53 -5.04 13.70
CA HIS A 57 14.57 -6.15 13.56
C HIS A 57 15.04 -7.47 14.22
N ALA A 58 16.32 -7.80 14.12
CA ALA A 58 16.89 -9.02 14.71
C ALA A 58 16.96 -8.94 16.24
N LYS A 59 17.23 -7.74 16.79
CA LYS A 59 17.35 -7.50 18.23
C LYS A 59 16.00 -7.52 18.94
N ILE A 60 14.97 -7.01 18.26
CA ILE A 60 13.61 -6.92 18.82
C ILE A 60 12.73 -8.13 18.50
N GLY A 61 13.28 -9.15 17.83
CA GLY A 61 12.54 -10.35 17.45
C GLY A 61 11.37 -10.07 16.51
N PHE A 62 11.53 -9.15 15.56
CA PHE A 62 10.47 -8.77 14.64
C PHE A 62 9.96 -9.98 13.85
N SER A 63 8.65 -10.23 13.91
CA SER A 63 7.98 -11.23 13.07
C SER A 63 7.35 -10.55 11.85
N GLY A 64 7.72 -11.07 10.69
CA GLY A 64 7.20 -10.67 9.40
C GLY A 64 5.95 -11.42 8.96
N GLU A 65 5.45 -12.35 9.78
CA GLU A 65 4.35 -13.26 9.48
C GLU A 65 2.99 -12.52 9.51
N LYS A 66 2.02 -13.08 8.77
CA LYS A 66 0.62 -12.67 8.83
C LYS A 66 -0.05 -13.23 10.08
N GLU A 67 -0.87 -12.42 10.73
CA GLU A 67 -1.65 -12.87 11.90
C GLU A 67 -2.93 -13.57 11.44
N GLU A 68 -3.38 -14.56 12.22
CA GLU A 68 -4.57 -15.38 11.88
C GLU A 68 -5.87 -14.57 11.90
N ASP A 69 -5.96 -13.55 12.77
CA ASP A 69 -7.15 -12.71 12.95
C ASP A 69 -7.17 -11.46 12.05
N ARG A 70 -6.23 -11.37 11.08
CA ARG A 70 -6.21 -10.30 10.09
C ARG A 70 -7.52 -10.24 9.29
N VAL A 71 -7.81 -9.06 8.76
CA VAL A 71 -8.89 -8.94 7.77
C VAL A 71 -8.53 -9.81 6.54
N PRO A 72 -9.42 -10.72 6.12
CA PRO A 72 -9.13 -11.62 5.02
C PRO A 72 -8.99 -10.86 3.71
N ASP A 73 -8.15 -11.41 2.84
CA ASP A 73 -8.05 -11.01 1.45
C ASP A 73 -9.34 -11.48 0.73
N LYS A 74 -10.26 -10.54 0.49
CA LYS A 74 -11.57 -10.84 -0.07
C LYS A 74 -12.13 -9.63 -0.80
N MET A 75 -12.48 -9.83 -2.06
CA MET A 75 -13.15 -8.83 -2.88
C MET A 75 -14.64 -8.74 -2.52
N GLU A 76 -15.09 -7.53 -2.24
CA GLU A 76 -16.49 -7.11 -2.11
C GLU A 76 -16.86 -6.28 -3.35
N THR A 77 -18.05 -6.49 -3.90
CA THR A 77 -18.51 -5.83 -5.13
C THR A 77 -19.84 -5.11 -4.89
N PHE A 78 -19.93 -3.88 -5.37
CA PHE A 78 -21.12 -3.02 -5.29
C PHE A 78 -21.52 -2.63 -6.71
N VAL A 79 -22.66 -3.13 -7.17
CA VAL A 79 -23.14 -2.95 -8.55
C VAL A 79 -24.04 -1.72 -8.62
N GLY A 80 -23.69 -0.76 -9.47
CA GLY A 80 -24.58 0.34 -9.88
C GLY A 80 -25.00 0.24 -11.34
N LYS A 81 -25.70 1.27 -11.82
CA LYS A 81 -26.24 1.33 -13.18
C LYS A 81 -25.16 1.51 -14.25
N HIS A 82 -24.12 2.28 -13.94
CA HIS A 82 -23.09 2.69 -14.91
C HIS A 82 -21.66 2.33 -14.48
N ILE A 83 -21.47 2.00 -13.20
CA ILE A 83 -20.18 1.60 -12.62
C ILE A 83 -20.40 0.55 -11.55
N THR A 84 -19.48 -0.40 -11.47
CA THR A 84 -19.39 -1.35 -10.37
C THR A 84 -18.13 -1.04 -9.56
N ILE A 85 -18.27 -0.88 -8.25
CA ILE A 85 -17.15 -0.63 -7.33
C ILE A 85 -16.69 -1.95 -6.73
N HIS A 86 -15.39 -2.17 -6.72
CA HIS A 86 -14.75 -3.32 -6.08
C HIS A 86 -13.87 -2.86 -4.92
N ARG A 87 -13.93 -3.58 -3.81
CA ARG A 87 -13.13 -3.31 -2.62
C ARG A 87 -12.55 -4.60 -2.05
N ASN A 88 -11.25 -4.62 -1.82
CA ASN A 88 -10.60 -5.62 -1.00
C ASN A 88 -10.22 -5.02 0.36
N ARG A 89 -11.03 -5.29 1.39
CA ARG A 89 -10.77 -4.73 2.73
C ARG A 89 -9.43 -5.20 3.31
N GLY A 90 -9.03 -6.45 3.06
CA GLY A 90 -7.77 -7.01 3.56
C GLY A 90 -6.54 -6.26 3.06
N MET A 91 -6.65 -5.58 1.92
CA MET A 91 -5.58 -4.81 1.29
C MET A 91 -5.61 -3.32 1.64
N CYS A 92 -6.62 -2.85 2.39
CA CYS A 92 -6.77 -1.43 2.68
C CYS A 92 -5.76 -0.92 3.71
N SER A 93 -4.96 0.09 3.36
CA SER A 93 -4.07 0.78 4.30
C SER A 93 -4.79 1.73 5.27
N HIS A 94 -6.12 1.79 5.21
CA HIS A 94 -7.00 2.56 6.09
C HIS A 94 -6.71 4.07 6.16
N VAL A 95 -6.08 4.63 5.11
CA VAL A 95 -5.83 6.08 4.98
C VAL A 95 -7.14 6.90 5.02
N GLY A 96 -8.28 6.31 4.63
CA GLY A 96 -9.60 6.94 4.70
C GLY A 96 -9.86 8.00 3.63
N TYR A 97 -9.07 8.01 2.54
CA TYR A 97 -9.22 8.97 1.45
C TYR A 97 -10.61 8.89 0.81
N CYS A 98 -11.12 7.68 0.53
CA CYS A 98 -12.40 7.48 -0.13
C CYS A 98 -13.60 8.04 0.68
N VAL A 99 -13.71 7.65 1.95
CA VAL A 99 -14.80 8.08 2.83
C VAL A 99 -14.76 9.58 3.18
N ARG A 100 -13.61 10.24 3.04
CA ARG A 100 -13.49 11.70 3.26
C ARG A 100 -13.81 12.51 2.02
N ASN A 101 -13.39 12.04 0.85
CA ASN A 101 -13.49 12.82 -0.39
C ASN A 101 -14.76 12.55 -1.20
N LEU A 102 -15.44 11.40 -1.02
CA LEU A 102 -16.73 11.14 -1.65
C LEU A 102 -17.68 10.38 -0.71
N PRO A 103 -18.11 10.99 0.41
CA PRO A 103 -18.91 10.34 1.44
C PRO A 103 -20.35 9.97 1.02
N SER A 104 -20.85 10.53 -0.09
CA SER A 104 -22.11 10.11 -0.70
C SER A 104 -22.02 8.66 -1.22
N VAL A 105 -20.85 8.30 -1.78
CA VAL A 105 -20.56 6.98 -2.34
C VAL A 105 -19.96 6.07 -1.28
N PHE A 106 -18.89 6.48 -0.58
CA PHE A 106 -18.16 5.64 0.37
C PHE A 106 -18.55 5.93 1.82
N ARG A 107 -19.32 5.02 2.42
CA ARG A 107 -20.07 5.29 3.66
C ARG A 107 -19.47 4.55 4.85
N LYS A 108 -18.74 5.28 5.70
CA LYS A 108 -18.17 4.73 6.94
C LYS A 108 -19.28 4.19 7.84
N GLY A 109 -19.18 2.92 8.24
CA GLY A 109 -20.10 2.29 9.19
C GLY A 109 -21.51 2.02 8.65
N LYS A 110 -21.71 2.05 7.34
CA LYS A 110 -22.99 1.70 6.71
C LYS A 110 -22.89 0.43 5.89
N ASP A 111 -24.04 -0.22 5.71
CA ASP A 111 -24.25 -1.36 4.83
C ASP A 111 -25.39 -1.02 3.84
N PRO A 112 -25.17 -1.06 2.50
CA PRO A 112 -23.90 -1.34 1.85
C PRO A 112 -22.87 -0.23 2.06
N TRP A 113 -21.60 -0.62 2.17
CA TRP A 113 -20.48 0.31 2.38
C TRP A 113 -20.33 1.32 1.23
N ALA A 114 -20.55 0.90 -0.01
CA ALA A 114 -20.53 1.79 -1.17
C ALA A 114 -21.91 1.91 -1.84
N ASP A 115 -22.17 3.09 -2.41
CA ASP A 115 -23.34 3.40 -3.25
C ASP A 115 -22.88 3.88 -4.63
N PRO A 116 -22.75 2.98 -5.63
CA PRO A 116 -22.19 3.34 -6.93
C PRO A 116 -23.08 4.27 -7.77
N ASP A 117 -24.33 4.49 -7.37
CA ASP A 117 -25.28 5.39 -8.05
C ASP A 117 -25.35 6.79 -7.39
N ALA A 118 -24.56 7.04 -6.33
CA ALA A 118 -24.64 8.27 -5.55
C ALA A 118 -23.79 9.45 -6.08
N ALA A 119 -23.02 9.25 -7.16
CA ALA A 119 -22.22 10.27 -7.82
C ALA A 119 -22.01 9.92 -9.30
N ASP A 120 -21.36 10.83 -10.05
CA ASP A 120 -20.99 10.57 -11.44
C ASP A 120 -19.96 9.42 -11.52
N PRO A 121 -20.10 8.48 -12.48
CA PRO A 121 -19.17 7.35 -12.63
C PRO A 121 -17.70 7.77 -12.80
N GLU A 122 -17.43 8.88 -13.49
CA GLU A 122 -16.06 9.37 -13.68
C GLU A 122 -15.51 9.98 -12.40
N GLU A 123 -16.34 10.64 -11.58
CA GLU A 123 -15.95 11.12 -10.26
C GLU A 123 -15.57 9.96 -9.33
N ILE A 124 -16.36 8.88 -9.34
CA ILE A 124 -16.08 7.65 -8.59
C ILE A 124 -14.76 7.02 -9.08
N ALA A 125 -14.61 6.85 -10.39
CA ALA A 125 -13.41 6.28 -11.00
C ALA A 125 -12.16 7.11 -10.72
N ALA A 126 -12.25 8.44 -10.79
CA ALA A 126 -11.16 9.36 -10.47
C ALA A 126 -10.71 9.22 -9.02
N LEU A 127 -11.64 9.12 -8.08
CA LEU A 127 -11.29 8.89 -6.68
C LEU A 127 -10.68 7.50 -6.47
N ILE A 128 -11.24 6.45 -7.06
CA ILE A 128 -10.70 5.08 -6.91
C ILE A 128 -9.23 5.00 -7.38
N ARG A 129 -8.90 5.67 -8.49
CA ARG A 129 -7.52 5.76 -9.00
C ARG A 129 -6.50 6.35 -8.02
N THR A 130 -6.96 7.09 -7.01
CA THR A 130 -6.09 7.70 -5.99
C THR A 130 -5.97 6.86 -4.70
N CYS A 131 -6.59 5.67 -4.64
CA CYS A 131 -6.52 4.79 -3.47
C CYS A 131 -5.08 4.31 -3.23
N PRO A 132 -4.35 4.76 -2.19
CA PRO A 132 -2.91 4.50 -2.10
C PRO A 132 -2.49 3.03 -1.98
N SER A 133 -3.42 2.16 -1.59
CA SER A 133 -3.18 0.74 -1.32
C SER A 133 -3.57 -0.19 -2.46
N GLY A 134 -4.21 0.31 -3.52
CA GLY A 134 -4.78 -0.56 -4.57
C GLY A 134 -6.00 -1.36 -4.12
N ALA A 135 -6.51 -1.12 -2.90
CA ALA A 135 -7.65 -1.83 -2.34
C ALA A 135 -8.99 -1.55 -3.05
N LEU A 136 -9.05 -0.53 -3.91
CA LEU A 136 -10.24 -0.17 -4.68
C LEU A 136 -9.94 -0.35 -6.17
N SER A 137 -10.92 -0.90 -6.89
CA SER A 137 -10.95 -0.94 -8.35
C SER A 137 -12.39 -0.77 -8.82
N TYR A 138 -12.62 -0.65 -10.12
CA TYR A 138 -13.96 -0.50 -10.67
C TYR A 138 -14.12 -1.19 -12.01
N THR A 139 -15.36 -1.52 -12.35
CA THR A 139 -15.72 -2.04 -13.67
C THR A 139 -16.69 -1.07 -14.35
N ILE A 140 -16.40 -0.69 -15.59
CA ILE A 140 -17.28 0.08 -16.49
C ILE A 140 -17.37 -0.69 -17.80
N ASN A 141 -18.58 -0.84 -18.36
CA ASN A 141 -18.81 -1.54 -19.62
C ASN A 141 -18.23 -2.98 -19.68
N GLY A 142 -18.12 -3.65 -18.52
CA GLY A 142 -17.56 -5.00 -18.41
C GLY A 142 -16.03 -5.07 -18.37
N GLU A 143 -15.34 -3.92 -18.41
CA GLU A 143 -13.88 -3.84 -18.30
C GLU A 143 -13.46 -3.48 -16.86
N LEU A 144 -12.60 -4.32 -16.26
CA LEU A 144 -12.04 -4.09 -14.94
C LEU A 144 -10.85 -3.13 -15.03
N HIS A 145 -10.94 -2.02 -14.31
CA HIS A 145 -9.88 -1.03 -14.18
C HIS A 145 -9.27 -1.08 -12.78
N LYS A 146 -8.03 -1.59 -12.71
CA LYS A 146 -7.24 -1.69 -11.47
C LYS A 146 -5.77 -1.28 -11.61
N ASP A 147 -5.33 -1.03 -12.84
CA ASP A 147 -3.97 -0.59 -13.15
C ASP A 147 -4.05 0.72 -13.96
N TYR A 148 -3.30 1.75 -13.55
CA TYR A 148 -3.52 3.14 -14.00
C TYR A 148 -2.28 3.82 -14.58
N SER A 149 -1.20 3.05 -14.80
CA SER A 149 0.08 3.45 -15.39
C SER A 149 0.69 4.68 -14.74
N GLN A 150 1.64 4.47 -13.84
CA GLN A 150 2.29 5.53 -13.09
C GLN A 150 3.81 5.40 -13.10
N ASP A 151 4.50 6.51 -12.82
CA ASP A 151 5.94 6.54 -12.62
C ASP A 151 6.35 5.62 -11.47
N GLN A 152 7.50 4.97 -11.62
CA GLN A 152 8.02 4.04 -10.61
C GLN A 152 8.57 4.83 -9.41
N GLU A 153 7.91 4.72 -8.25
CA GLU A 153 8.33 5.44 -7.05
C GLU A 153 8.00 4.73 -5.74
N ILE A 154 8.75 5.09 -4.70
CA ILE A 154 8.40 4.81 -3.31
C ILE A 154 8.22 6.16 -2.60
N ASN A 155 7.04 6.39 -2.06
CA ASN A 155 6.71 7.54 -1.23
C ASN A 155 6.56 7.11 0.23
N ILE A 156 7.28 7.76 1.13
CA ILE A 156 7.17 7.52 2.56
C ILE A 156 6.04 8.40 3.11
N GLN A 157 4.95 7.77 3.53
CA GLN A 157 3.88 8.48 4.22
C GLN A 157 4.35 8.85 5.64
N LYS A 158 4.13 10.11 6.04
CA LYS A 158 4.38 10.58 7.41
C LYS A 158 3.70 9.66 8.41
N ASP A 159 4.46 9.19 9.42
CA ASP A 159 3.93 8.32 10.48
C ASP A 159 3.23 7.05 9.95
N GLY A 160 3.53 6.63 8.72
CA GLY A 160 2.72 5.66 7.97
C GLY A 160 3.52 4.72 7.08
N PRO A 161 2.86 4.03 6.14
CA PRO A 161 3.47 3.04 5.26
C PRO A 161 4.45 3.62 4.23
N TYR A 162 5.11 2.73 3.49
CA TYR A 162 5.63 3.06 2.16
C TYR A 162 4.51 2.87 1.13
N ASN A 163 4.19 3.92 0.38
CA ASN A 163 3.34 3.81 -0.80
C ASN A 163 4.23 3.55 -2.01
N VAL A 164 4.01 2.42 -2.67
CA VAL A 164 4.84 1.92 -3.76
C VAL A 164 4.02 1.97 -5.04
N THR A 165 4.62 2.47 -6.11
CA THR A 165 3.99 2.63 -7.43
C THR A 165 4.89 2.03 -8.51
N GLY A 166 4.34 1.21 -9.40
CA GLY A 166 5.01 0.66 -10.58
C GLY A 166 6.20 -0.26 -10.31
N ILE A 167 6.35 -0.76 -9.08
CA ILE A 167 7.51 -1.58 -8.67
C ILE A 167 7.03 -2.96 -8.23
N LYS A 168 7.64 -4.00 -8.79
CA LYS A 168 7.30 -5.39 -8.51
C LYS A 168 7.63 -5.77 -7.06
N LEU A 169 6.68 -6.40 -6.37
CA LEU A 169 6.88 -7.04 -5.08
C LEU A 169 7.27 -8.52 -5.27
N GLU A 170 8.31 -8.95 -4.55
CA GLU A 170 8.76 -10.34 -4.50
C GLU A 170 8.74 -10.83 -3.06
N ASP A 171 7.74 -11.63 -2.70
CA ASP A 171 7.62 -12.20 -1.36
C ASP A 171 7.76 -13.74 -1.41
N PRO A 172 8.80 -14.33 -0.78
CA PRO A 172 8.95 -15.78 -0.67
C PRO A 172 7.76 -16.48 0.00
N ASP A 173 7.01 -15.76 0.84
CA ASP A 173 5.84 -16.30 1.55
C ASP A 173 4.54 -16.14 0.73
N GLY A 174 4.65 -15.70 -0.54
CA GLY A 174 3.56 -15.73 -1.51
C GLY A 174 2.59 -14.55 -1.46
N SER A 175 2.91 -13.48 -0.72
CA SER A 175 2.08 -12.28 -0.74
C SER A 175 2.10 -11.60 -2.11
N VAL A 176 0.92 -11.25 -2.61
CA VAL A 176 0.73 -10.51 -3.86
C VAL A 176 -0.12 -9.27 -3.60
N PRO A 177 0.21 -8.11 -4.20
CA PRO A 177 -0.66 -6.96 -4.15
C PRO A 177 -1.91 -7.18 -5.01
N GLU A 178 -2.98 -6.45 -4.74
CA GLU A 178 -4.23 -6.51 -5.53
C GLU A 178 -3.99 -6.05 -6.99
N THR A 179 -3.08 -5.08 -7.16
CA THR A 179 -2.69 -4.48 -8.43
C THR A 179 -1.17 -4.38 -8.48
N GLN A 180 -0.59 -4.38 -9.67
CA GLN A 180 0.85 -4.13 -9.84
C GLN A 180 1.16 -2.63 -9.99
N ASP A 181 0.13 -1.81 -10.16
CA ASP A 181 0.24 -0.37 -10.30
C ASP A 181 0.65 0.32 -9.00
N HIS A 182 0.01 0.00 -7.87
CA HIS A 182 0.39 0.56 -6.58
C HIS A 182 -0.11 -0.25 -5.39
N TYR A 183 0.62 -0.16 -4.26
CA TYR A 183 0.28 -0.82 -2.99
C TYR A 183 0.98 -0.15 -1.81
N SER A 184 0.51 -0.42 -0.58
CA SER A 184 1.10 0.12 0.65
C SER A 184 1.80 -0.97 1.46
N LEU A 185 3.08 -0.79 1.76
CA LEU A 185 3.88 -1.70 2.60
C LEU A 185 3.98 -1.21 4.05
N CYS A 186 3.90 -2.14 5.00
CA CYS A 186 4.02 -1.86 6.42
C CYS A 186 5.43 -1.34 6.77
N ARG A 187 5.48 -0.22 7.49
CA ARG A 187 6.73 0.38 7.97
C ARG A 187 6.86 0.37 9.49
N CYS A 188 5.73 0.40 10.20
CA CYS A 188 5.68 0.45 11.66
C CYS A 188 5.94 -0.91 12.35
N GLY A 189 5.94 -2.02 11.61
CA GLY A 189 6.10 -3.37 12.17
C GLY A 189 4.86 -3.98 12.81
N ALA A 190 3.78 -3.21 13.01
CA ALA A 190 2.59 -3.63 13.74
C ALA A 190 1.45 -4.19 12.88
N SER A 191 1.56 -4.17 11.56
CA SER A 191 0.46 -4.63 10.69
C SER A 191 0.16 -6.11 10.90
N ARG A 192 -1.10 -6.51 10.89
CA ARG A 192 -1.51 -7.92 10.96
C ARG A 192 -1.47 -8.61 9.60
N ASN A 193 -1.43 -7.85 8.51
CA ASN A 193 -1.40 -8.34 7.13
C ASN A 193 -0.04 -8.11 6.44
N LYS A 194 1.08 -8.26 7.16
CA LYS A 194 2.43 -8.10 6.61
C LYS A 194 2.60 -8.95 5.33
N PRO A 195 3.27 -8.43 4.29
CA PRO A 195 4.04 -7.18 4.24
C PRO A 195 3.20 -5.92 3.99
N PHE A 196 1.88 -6.04 3.81
CA PHE A 196 1.01 -4.90 3.51
C PHE A 196 0.70 -4.09 4.77
N CYS A 197 0.34 -2.83 4.58
CA CYS A 197 -0.20 -1.98 5.64
C CYS A 197 -1.71 -2.20 5.76
N ASP A 198 -2.20 -2.35 6.98
CA ASP A 198 -3.62 -2.49 7.33
C ASP A 198 -4.11 -1.35 8.25
N GLY A 199 -3.33 -0.28 8.38
CA GLY A 199 -3.66 0.87 9.22
C GLY A 199 -3.15 0.81 10.66
N SER A 200 -2.60 -0.32 11.14
CA SER A 200 -2.17 -0.46 12.54
C SER A 200 -1.11 0.54 13.00
N HIS A 201 -0.44 1.25 12.09
CA HIS A 201 0.45 2.37 12.42
C HIS A 201 -0.25 3.48 13.21
N SER A 202 -1.55 3.68 12.99
CA SER A 202 -2.35 4.64 13.77
C SER A 202 -2.60 4.13 15.19
N ASP A 203 -2.86 2.84 15.35
CA ASP A 203 -3.17 2.22 16.65
C ASP A 203 -1.94 2.16 17.57
N VAL A 204 -0.75 1.94 16.99
CA VAL A 204 0.52 1.95 17.74
C VAL A 204 1.19 3.32 17.79
N GLU A 205 0.49 4.37 17.32
CA GLU A 205 0.98 5.76 17.30
C GLU A 205 2.39 5.88 16.71
N PHE A 206 2.66 5.15 15.61
CA PHE A 206 3.99 5.12 15.00
C PHE A 206 4.45 6.54 14.62
N LYS A 207 5.69 6.89 14.98
CA LYS A 207 6.30 8.19 14.68
C LYS A 207 7.59 8.07 13.91
N ASP A 208 7.71 8.88 12.88
CA ASP A 208 8.97 9.13 12.20
C ASP A 208 9.13 10.63 11.89
N GLU A 209 9.77 11.35 12.81
CA GLU A 209 9.96 12.80 12.65
C GLU A 209 10.93 13.17 11.52
N LYS A 210 11.73 12.21 11.05
CA LYS A 210 12.77 12.46 10.04
C LYS A 210 12.22 12.37 8.61
N ASN A 211 11.09 11.69 8.39
CA ASN A 211 10.55 11.43 7.04
C ASN A 211 9.10 11.84 6.87
#